data_AF-H6NH04-F1
#
_entry.id   AF-H6NH04-F1
#
_cell.length_a   1.000
_cell.length_b   1.000
_cell.length_c   1.000
_cell.angle_alpha   90.00
_cell.angle_beta   90.00
_cell.angle_gamma   90.00
#
_symmetry.space_group_name_H-M   'P 1'
#
loop_
_entity.id
_entity.type
_entity.pdbx_description
1 polymer ?
#
loop_
_entity_poly.entity_id
_entity_poly.type
_entity_poly.pdbx_seq_one_letter_code
_entity_poly.pdbx_strand_id
1 'polypeptide(L)'
;MVPGWVKGVPQQRCTALVWKIEIEKRIFMKKFTLLLLAVFMLQFSIVTAASAKNSLLPGEKLTAGQMLVSNNGRFALVMQTDGNLVLYQDGGNPIWDTNTDDVTHSYYDPYYRTWRTVKANTLVMTSTLTLESSVGKGFGTPPFWHSNIPSWMRSYYPSNNMPPLVGADSLWVQDDGNVVLYSTTTSRGTYPVWASNTGGR
;
A
#
# COMPACT_ATOMS: atom_id res chain seq x y z
N MET A 1 -64.78 -4.60 69.93
CA MET A 1 -64.42 -3.37 69.20
C MET A 1 -62.97 -3.48 68.77
N VAL A 2 -62.68 -3.41 67.47
CA VAL A 2 -61.32 -3.28 66.92
C VAL A 2 -61.42 -2.27 65.76
N PRO A 3 -60.64 -1.17 65.73
CA PRO A 3 -60.46 -0.35 64.53
C PRO A 3 -59.26 -0.92 63.74
N GLY A 4 -59.22 -1.00 62.40
CA GLY A 4 -59.65 -0.06 61.37
C GLY A 4 -58.44 0.12 60.44
N TRP A 5 -58.41 -0.60 59.31
CA TRP A 5 -57.33 -0.57 58.33
C TRP A 5 -57.29 0.77 57.56
N VAL A 6 -56.11 1.39 57.43
CA VAL A 6 -55.89 2.58 56.58
C VAL A 6 -55.36 2.17 55.21
N LYS A 7 -56.02 2.65 54.15
CA LYS A 7 -55.70 2.43 52.73
C LYS A 7 -54.54 3.32 52.24
N GLY A 8 -53.62 2.70 51.48
CA GLY A 8 -53.15 3.17 50.16
C GLY A 8 -52.19 4.37 50.07
N VAL A 9 -50.89 4.10 49.91
CA VAL A 9 -49.93 5.05 49.30
C VAL A 9 -49.98 4.88 47.76
N PRO A 10 -50.06 5.95 46.93
CA PRO A 10 -50.25 5.81 45.48
C PRO A 10 -48.97 5.35 44.76
N GLN A 11 -49.06 4.21 44.09
CA GLN A 11 -48.01 3.50 43.35
C GLN A 11 -47.41 4.30 42.17
N GLN A 12 -48.03 5.42 41.77
CA GLN A 12 -47.63 6.24 40.61
C GLN A 12 -46.42 7.17 40.86
N ARG A 13 -46.09 7.51 42.12
CA ARG A 13 -44.92 8.37 42.39
C ARG A 13 -43.58 7.62 42.27
N CYS A 14 -43.57 6.32 42.57
CA CYS A 14 -42.36 5.50 42.45
C CYS A 14 -41.96 5.25 40.99
N THR A 15 -42.91 5.14 40.06
CA THR A 15 -42.62 4.84 38.65
C THR A 15 -42.01 6.03 37.90
N ALA A 16 -42.47 7.27 38.18
CA ALA A 16 -41.97 8.47 37.51
C ALA A 16 -40.49 8.79 37.86
N LEU A 17 -40.08 8.57 39.12
CA LEU A 17 -38.69 8.77 39.56
C LEU A 17 -37.75 7.73 38.95
N VAL A 18 -38.19 6.47 38.84
CA VAL A 18 -37.42 5.40 38.19
C VAL A 18 -37.23 5.69 36.71
N TRP A 19 -38.28 6.12 36.00
CA TRP A 19 -38.20 6.52 34.59
C TRP A 19 -37.26 7.70 34.36
N LYS A 20 -37.30 8.72 35.24
CA LYS A 20 -36.40 9.88 35.14
C LYS A 20 -34.93 9.48 35.31
N ILE A 21 -34.62 8.62 36.28
CA ILE A 21 -33.26 8.11 36.52
C ILE A 21 -32.78 7.28 35.32
N GLU A 22 -33.64 6.45 34.75
CA GLU A 22 -33.30 5.61 33.59
C GLU A 22 -33.04 6.43 32.32
N ILE A 23 -33.79 7.52 32.11
CA ILE A 23 -33.56 8.48 31.03
C ILE A 23 -32.23 9.22 31.22
N GLU A 24 -31.96 9.74 32.43
CA GLU A 24 -30.70 10.42 32.74
C GLU A 24 -29.49 9.49 32.57
N LYS A 25 -29.60 8.23 33.00
CA LYS A 25 -28.56 7.20 32.77
C LYS A 25 -28.37 6.92 31.28
N ARG A 26 -29.43 6.80 30.49
CA ARG A 26 -29.33 6.60 29.03
C ARG A 26 -28.72 7.80 28.32
N ILE A 27 -29.05 9.02 28.74
CA ILE A 27 -28.47 10.26 28.20
C ILE A 27 -26.99 10.37 28.58
N PHE A 28 -26.66 10.10 29.85
CA PHE A 28 -25.29 10.09 30.34
C PHE A 28 -24.44 9.04 29.66
N MET A 29 -24.95 7.80 29.53
CA MET A 29 -24.27 6.70 28.82
C MET A 29 -24.03 7.07 27.35
N LYS A 30 -25.02 7.63 26.64
CA LYS A 30 -24.83 8.06 25.24
C LYS A 30 -23.79 9.16 25.09
N LYS A 31 -23.78 10.16 25.98
CA LYS A 31 -22.77 11.24 25.99
C LYS A 31 -21.38 10.70 26.33
N PHE A 32 -21.30 9.75 27.25
CA PHE A 32 -20.06 9.08 27.65
C PHE A 32 -19.50 8.19 26.51
N THR A 33 -20.37 7.46 25.81
CA THR A 33 -20.00 6.68 24.61
C THR A 33 -19.52 7.58 23.47
N LEU A 34 -20.18 8.72 23.24
CA LEU A 34 -19.76 9.69 22.22
C LEU A 34 -18.42 10.35 22.57
N LEU A 35 -18.17 10.64 23.85
CA LEU A 35 -16.89 11.19 24.32
C LEU A 35 -15.75 10.15 24.18
N LEU A 36 -16.01 8.88 24.50
CA LEU A 36 -15.04 7.80 24.29
C LEU A 36 -14.71 7.57 22.81
N LEU A 37 -15.71 7.65 21.92
CA LEU A 37 -15.48 7.59 20.47
C LEU A 37 -14.66 8.79 19.98
N ALA A 38 -14.94 10.01 20.45
CA ALA A 38 -14.17 11.19 20.09
C ALA A 38 -12.71 11.10 20.56
N VAL A 39 -12.48 10.63 21.79
CA VAL A 39 -11.13 10.40 22.33
C VAL A 39 -10.41 9.27 21.58
N PHE A 40 -11.09 8.19 21.18
CA PHE A 40 -10.54 7.14 20.33
C PHE A 40 -10.18 7.66 18.92
N MET A 41 -11.01 8.50 18.31
CA MET A 41 -10.69 9.15 17.01
C MET A 41 -9.48 10.10 17.13
N LEU A 42 -9.30 10.77 18.26
CA LEU A 42 -8.11 11.58 18.57
C LEU A 42 -6.84 10.73 18.78
N GLN A 43 -6.97 9.45 19.17
CA GLN A 43 -5.82 8.52 19.31
C GLN A 43 -5.28 8.02 17.96
N PHE A 44 -6.09 8.06 16.89
CA PHE A 44 -5.61 7.78 15.51
C PHE A 44 -5.08 9.03 14.78
N SER A 45 -5.23 10.22 15.36
CA SER A 45 -4.72 11.47 14.77
C SER A 45 -3.20 11.61 14.90
N ILE A 46 -2.54 10.67 15.60
CA ILE A 46 -1.09 10.53 15.63
C ILE A 46 -0.73 9.12 15.19
N VAL A 47 -1.28 8.65 14.06
CA VAL A 47 -0.37 7.95 13.16
C VAL A 47 0.63 9.04 12.79
N THR A 48 1.74 9.12 13.51
CA THR A 48 2.95 9.73 12.98
C THR A 48 3.06 9.09 11.61
N ALA A 49 2.77 9.85 10.55
CA ALA A 49 2.84 9.35 9.20
C ALA A 49 4.32 8.99 9.03
N ALA A 50 4.67 7.74 9.31
CA ALA A 50 5.95 7.21 8.95
C ALA A 50 6.02 7.49 7.47
N SER A 51 6.90 8.42 7.08
CA SER A 51 7.03 8.84 5.69
C SER A 51 7.10 7.56 4.88
N ALA A 52 6.11 7.32 4.04
CA ALA A 52 6.14 6.16 3.18
C ALA A 52 7.45 6.23 2.40
N LYS A 53 8.15 5.10 2.35
CA LYS A 53 9.48 5.05 1.75
C LYS A 53 9.37 5.47 0.28
N ASN A 54 10.32 6.24 -0.23
CA ASN A 54 10.31 6.73 -1.62
C ASN A 54 11.24 5.93 -2.56
N SER A 55 11.97 4.95 -2.02
CA SER A 55 13.03 4.25 -2.73
C SER A 55 13.17 2.78 -2.33
N LEU A 56 13.83 1.99 -3.18
CA LEU A 56 14.31 0.64 -2.86
C LEU A 56 15.78 0.49 -3.21
N LEU A 57 16.49 -0.25 -2.39
CA LEU A 57 17.85 -0.73 -2.58
C LEU A 57 17.84 -2.21 -3.00
N PRO A 58 18.95 -2.75 -3.53
CA PRO A 58 19.05 -4.16 -3.87
C PRO A 58 18.75 -5.06 -2.67
N GLY A 59 17.93 -6.08 -2.91
CA GLY A 59 17.43 -7.00 -1.88
C GLY A 59 16.10 -6.59 -1.26
N GLU A 60 15.67 -5.34 -1.46
CA GLU A 60 14.38 -4.85 -0.96
C GLU A 60 13.24 -5.14 -1.96
N LYS A 61 12.01 -5.11 -1.45
CA LYS A 61 10.82 -5.49 -2.19
C LYS A 61 9.59 -4.70 -1.77
N LEU A 62 8.60 -4.61 -2.66
CA LEU A 62 7.22 -4.27 -2.31
C LEU A 62 6.34 -5.49 -2.57
N THR A 63 5.63 -5.96 -1.56
CA THR A 63 4.60 -6.97 -1.74
C THR A 63 3.27 -6.32 -2.12
N ALA A 64 2.35 -7.10 -2.68
CA ALA A 64 0.99 -6.67 -3.00
C ALA A 64 0.33 -5.88 -1.86
N GLY A 65 -0.25 -4.74 -2.20
CA GLY A 65 -0.82 -3.75 -1.27
C GLY A 65 0.18 -2.72 -0.73
N GLN A 66 1.49 -2.91 -0.91
CA GLN A 66 2.50 -1.94 -0.48
C GLN A 66 2.78 -0.90 -1.56
N MET A 67 3.31 0.24 -1.14
CA MET A 67 3.63 1.35 -2.02
C MET A 67 4.92 2.06 -1.61
N LEU A 68 5.52 2.73 -2.58
CA LEU A 68 6.46 3.83 -2.35
C LEU A 68 5.76 5.14 -2.64
N VAL A 69 6.14 6.22 -1.95
CA VAL A 69 5.55 7.54 -2.14
C VAL A 69 6.67 8.57 -2.33
N SER A 70 6.49 9.52 -3.26
CA SER A 70 7.41 10.64 -3.45
C SER A 70 7.51 11.51 -2.18
N ASN A 71 8.58 12.29 -2.03
CA ASN A 71 8.78 13.11 -0.82
C ASN A 71 7.68 14.17 -0.66
N ASN A 72 7.17 14.69 -1.77
CA ASN A 72 6.07 15.65 -1.79
C ASN A 72 4.69 15.01 -1.60
N GLY A 73 4.60 13.67 -1.49
CA GLY A 73 3.35 12.95 -1.26
C GLY A 73 2.42 12.82 -2.48
N ARG A 74 2.81 13.34 -3.65
CA ARG A 74 1.93 13.46 -4.83
C ARG A 74 1.91 12.22 -5.71
N PHE A 75 2.94 11.39 -5.64
CA PHE A 75 3.11 10.23 -6.49
C PHE A 75 3.28 8.97 -5.66
N ALA A 76 2.57 7.91 -6.03
CA ALA A 76 2.64 6.63 -5.36
C ALA A 76 2.85 5.49 -6.36
N LEU A 77 3.93 4.74 -6.19
CA LEU A 77 4.17 3.50 -6.92
C LEU A 77 3.61 2.34 -6.09
N VAL A 78 2.55 1.71 -6.57
CA VAL A 78 1.78 0.70 -5.84
C VAL A 78 1.93 -0.66 -6.51
N MET A 79 2.36 -1.67 -5.75
CA MET A 79 2.23 -3.07 -6.15
C MET A 79 0.81 -3.52 -5.81
N GLN A 80 -0.08 -3.59 -6.79
CA GLN A 80 -1.49 -3.89 -6.59
C GLN A 80 -1.72 -5.38 -6.30
N THR A 81 -2.87 -5.70 -5.69
CA THR A 81 -3.26 -7.08 -5.35
C THR A 81 -3.73 -7.90 -6.53
N ASP A 82 -4.05 -7.25 -7.65
CA ASP A 82 -4.36 -7.89 -8.92
C ASP A 82 -3.12 -8.28 -9.73
N GLY A 83 -1.93 -7.89 -9.28
CA GLY A 83 -0.65 -8.21 -9.92
C GLY A 83 -0.12 -7.14 -10.86
N ASN A 84 -0.74 -5.95 -10.92
CA ASN A 84 -0.18 -4.81 -11.63
C ASN A 84 0.74 -3.97 -10.73
N LEU A 85 1.75 -3.33 -11.33
CA LEU A 85 2.52 -2.28 -10.69
C LEU A 85 2.15 -0.96 -11.34
N VAL A 86 1.58 -0.05 -10.56
CA VAL A 86 1.00 1.19 -11.08
C VAL A 86 1.60 2.40 -10.37
N LEU A 87 1.99 3.41 -11.15
CA LEU A 87 2.33 4.73 -10.66
C LEU A 87 1.11 5.63 -10.75
N TYR A 88 0.69 6.14 -9.60
CA TYR A 88 -0.41 7.08 -9.45
C TYR A 88 0.11 8.50 -9.23
N GLN A 89 -0.60 9.47 -9.79
CA GLN A 89 -0.58 10.87 -9.41
C GLN A 89 -1.78 11.18 -8.50
N ASP A 90 -1.70 12.27 -7.74
CA ASP A 90 -2.76 12.93 -6.96
C ASP A 90 -4.18 12.46 -7.28
N GLY A 91 -4.92 12.05 -6.24
CA GLY A 91 -6.33 11.65 -6.38
C GLY A 91 -6.56 10.29 -7.03
N GLY A 92 -5.51 9.48 -7.23
CA GLY A 92 -5.62 8.12 -7.76
C GLY A 92 -5.63 8.05 -9.29
N ASN A 93 -5.06 9.05 -9.98
CA ASN A 93 -4.92 9.05 -11.42
C ASN A 93 -3.72 8.19 -11.86
N PRO A 94 -3.91 7.05 -12.55
CA PRO A 94 -2.79 6.23 -13.03
C PRO A 94 -2.07 6.95 -14.18
N ILE A 95 -0.75 7.09 -14.07
CA ILE A 95 0.08 7.77 -15.09
C ILE A 95 1.08 6.84 -15.78
N TRP A 96 1.32 5.65 -15.22
CA TRP A 96 2.14 4.58 -15.80
C TRP A 96 1.83 3.26 -15.10
N ASP A 97 1.93 2.14 -15.82
CA ASP A 97 1.81 0.80 -15.24
C ASP A 97 2.55 -0.28 -16.04
N THR A 98 2.69 -1.47 -15.45
CA THR A 98 3.32 -2.63 -16.10
C THR A 98 2.37 -3.43 -16.99
N ASN A 99 1.06 -3.16 -16.94
CA ASN A 99 0.01 -3.86 -17.67
C ASN A 99 0.04 -5.38 -17.44
N THR A 100 0.22 -5.78 -16.17
CA THR A 100 0.33 -7.18 -15.73
C THR A 100 -0.85 -7.68 -14.90
N ASP A 101 -1.89 -6.86 -14.74
CA ASP A 101 -3.15 -7.21 -14.07
C ASP A 101 -3.77 -8.49 -14.64
N ASP A 102 -3.76 -8.69 -15.95
CA ASP A 102 -4.32 -9.88 -16.59
C ASP A 102 -3.29 -10.99 -16.90
N VAL A 103 -2.05 -10.84 -16.42
CA VAL A 103 -0.99 -11.83 -16.68
C VAL A 103 -0.94 -12.88 -15.57
N THR A 104 -1.05 -14.15 -15.97
CA THR A 104 -0.89 -15.30 -15.08
C THR A 104 0.17 -16.27 -15.58
N HIS A 105 0.94 -16.87 -14.67
CA HIS A 105 1.78 -18.02 -14.96
C HIS A 105 1.18 -19.29 -14.35
N SER A 106 1.29 -20.40 -15.07
CA SER A 106 0.92 -21.73 -14.56
C SER A 106 2.13 -22.43 -13.96
N TYR A 107 1.95 -23.07 -12.82
CA TYR A 107 2.95 -23.96 -12.23
C TYR A 107 2.30 -25.26 -11.77
N TYR A 108 3.08 -26.34 -11.77
CA TYR A 108 2.64 -27.62 -11.24
C TYR A 108 2.85 -27.66 -9.73
N ASP A 109 1.78 -27.90 -8.98
CA ASP A 109 1.82 -28.06 -7.53
C ASP A 109 1.97 -29.55 -7.17
N PRO A 110 3.16 -30.00 -6.71
CA PRO A 110 3.40 -31.42 -6.45
C PRO A 110 2.63 -31.95 -5.22
N TYR A 111 2.22 -31.06 -4.30
CA TYR A 111 1.47 -31.47 -3.12
C TYR A 111 0.02 -31.84 -3.48
N TYR A 112 -0.62 -31.02 -4.31
CA TYR A 112 -1.99 -31.27 -4.79
C TYR A 112 -2.06 -32.03 -6.12
N ARG A 113 -0.91 -32.32 -6.75
CA ARG A 113 -0.77 -32.98 -8.05
C ARG A 113 -1.63 -32.34 -9.16
N THR A 114 -1.66 -31.02 -9.18
CA THR A 114 -2.49 -30.25 -10.12
C THR A 114 -1.77 -28.99 -10.59
N TRP A 115 -2.20 -28.47 -11.74
CA TRP A 115 -1.74 -27.17 -12.23
C TRP A 115 -2.50 -26.05 -11.53
N ARG A 116 -1.76 -25.02 -11.12
CA ARG A 116 -2.30 -23.80 -10.51
C ARG A 116 -1.78 -22.59 -11.26
N THR A 117 -2.52 -21.50 -11.19
CA THR A 117 -2.11 -20.20 -11.74
C THR A 117 -1.69 -19.26 -10.62
N VAL A 118 -0.74 -18.37 -10.92
CA VAL A 118 -0.27 -17.31 -10.05
C VAL A 118 -0.17 -16.00 -10.83
N LYS A 119 -0.32 -14.90 -10.11
CA LYS A 119 -0.04 -13.55 -10.61
C LYS A 119 1.20 -12.99 -9.91
N ALA A 120 1.73 -11.90 -10.45
CA ALA A 120 2.74 -11.14 -9.72
C ALA A 120 2.15 -10.67 -8.38
N ASN A 121 2.96 -10.71 -7.33
CA ASN A 121 2.58 -10.17 -6.03
C ASN A 121 3.72 -9.47 -5.32
N THR A 122 4.88 -9.37 -5.96
CA THR A 122 6.09 -8.81 -5.38
C THR A 122 6.89 -8.09 -6.45
N LEU A 123 7.13 -6.79 -6.25
CA LEU A 123 8.19 -6.04 -6.90
C LEU A 123 9.50 -6.33 -6.19
N VAL A 124 10.52 -6.78 -6.92
CA VAL A 124 11.83 -7.10 -6.36
C VAL A 124 12.89 -6.19 -6.97
N MET A 125 13.65 -5.52 -6.12
CA MET A 125 14.81 -4.73 -6.52
C MET A 125 16.08 -5.55 -6.35
N THR A 126 16.83 -5.75 -7.43
CA THR A 126 18.17 -6.37 -7.44
C THR A 126 19.12 -5.46 -8.22
N SER A 127 19.86 -6.00 -9.20
CA SER A 127 20.51 -5.22 -10.26
C SER A 127 19.54 -4.80 -11.38
N THR A 128 18.31 -5.30 -11.33
CA THR A 128 17.17 -4.93 -12.18
C THR A 128 15.92 -4.87 -11.33
N LEU A 129 14.86 -4.29 -11.89
CA LEU A 129 13.53 -4.31 -11.29
C LEU A 129 12.70 -5.41 -11.95
N THR A 130 12.11 -6.30 -11.15
CA THR A 130 11.27 -7.41 -11.64
C THR A 130 9.96 -7.51 -10.88
N LEU A 131 8.91 -7.94 -11.58
CA LEU A 131 7.67 -8.40 -10.98
C LEU A 131 7.66 -9.92 -10.90
N GLU A 132 7.46 -10.44 -9.70
CA GLU A 132 7.57 -11.86 -9.40
C GLU A 132 6.41 -12.32 -8.52
N SER A 133 6.18 -13.64 -8.51
CA SER A 133 5.29 -14.30 -7.55
C SER A 133 6.12 -14.89 -6.42
N SER A 134 5.65 -14.76 -5.18
CA SER A 134 6.25 -15.47 -4.03
C SER A 134 6.05 -16.99 -4.09
N VAL A 135 5.07 -17.45 -4.88
CA VAL A 135 4.77 -18.86 -5.14
C VAL A 135 5.28 -19.24 -6.52
N GLY A 136 5.84 -20.44 -6.67
CA GLY A 136 6.28 -20.93 -7.98
C GLY A 136 7.74 -20.67 -8.35
N LYS A 137 8.47 -19.82 -7.58
CA LYS A 137 9.87 -19.44 -7.90
C LYS A 137 10.83 -20.62 -8.06
N GLY A 138 10.62 -21.72 -7.34
CA GLY A 138 11.46 -22.92 -7.41
C GLY A 138 11.25 -23.76 -8.68
N PHE A 139 10.26 -23.42 -9.51
CA PHE A 139 9.91 -24.16 -10.72
C PHE A 139 10.27 -23.44 -12.01
N GLY A 140 11.14 -22.42 -11.94
CA GLY A 140 11.66 -21.71 -13.13
C GLY A 140 10.64 -20.78 -13.79
N THR A 141 9.62 -20.33 -13.06
CA THR A 141 8.67 -19.33 -13.57
C THR A 141 9.41 -18.02 -13.86
N PRO A 142 9.36 -17.48 -15.10
CA PRO A 142 9.98 -16.20 -15.39
C PRO A 142 9.31 -15.06 -14.63
N PRO A 143 9.96 -13.89 -14.51
CA PRO A 143 9.29 -12.70 -14.01
C PRO A 143 8.13 -12.32 -14.94
N PHE A 144 7.09 -11.75 -14.36
CA PHE A 144 5.92 -11.24 -15.10
C PHE A 144 6.26 -9.99 -15.89
N TRP A 145 7.22 -9.21 -15.38
CA TRP A 145 7.73 -8.00 -16.01
C TRP A 145 9.14 -7.73 -15.52
N HIS A 146 9.94 -7.06 -16.34
CA HIS A 146 11.25 -6.55 -15.94
C HIS A 146 11.56 -5.21 -16.63
N SER A 147 12.38 -4.38 -16.00
CA SER A 147 12.70 -3.03 -16.52
C SER A 147 13.46 -3.03 -17.86
N ASN A 148 14.14 -4.14 -18.21
CA ASN A 148 14.85 -4.26 -19.49
C ASN A 148 15.88 -3.12 -19.68
N ILE A 149 16.68 -2.88 -18.64
CA ILE A 149 17.73 -1.85 -18.59
C ILE A 149 18.56 -1.76 -19.89
N PRO A 150 19.09 -2.87 -20.46
CA PRO A 150 19.94 -2.76 -21.65
C PRO A 150 19.21 -2.14 -22.85
N SER A 151 17.93 -2.45 -23.04
CA SER A 151 17.14 -1.92 -24.14
C SER A 151 16.78 -0.46 -23.91
N TRP A 152 16.38 -0.10 -22.68
CA TRP A 152 16.09 1.28 -22.33
C TRP A 152 17.32 2.18 -22.49
N MET A 153 18.48 1.77 -21.96
CA MET A 153 19.70 2.56 -22.05
C MET A 153 20.15 2.79 -23.50
N ARG A 154 20.03 1.77 -24.37
CA ARG A 154 20.37 1.91 -25.80
C ARG A 154 19.43 2.87 -26.53
N SER A 155 18.19 3.01 -26.06
CA SER A 155 17.24 3.98 -26.62
C SER A 155 17.44 5.39 -26.06
N TYR A 156 17.89 5.51 -24.80
CA TYR A 156 18.00 6.79 -24.11
C TYR A 156 19.33 7.49 -24.39
N TYR A 157 20.45 6.76 -24.36
CA TYR A 157 21.77 7.34 -24.58
C TYR A 157 22.19 7.24 -26.05
N PRO A 158 22.80 8.29 -26.63
CA PRO A 158 23.42 8.19 -27.94
C PRO A 158 24.59 7.21 -27.88
N SER A 159 24.77 6.42 -28.94
CA SER A 159 25.74 5.32 -28.98
C SER A 159 27.19 5.75 -28.72
N ASN A 160 27.54 7.00 -29.05
CA ASN A 160 28.87 7.56 -28.85
C ASN A 160 29.14 8.09 -27.43
N ASN A 161 28.13 8.19 -26.56
CA ASN A 161 28.29 8.65 -25.18
C ASN A 161 27.47 7.82 -24.19
N MET A 162 27.26 6.55 -24.50
CA MET A 162 26.56 5.62 -23.63
C MET A 162 27.45 5.22 -22.43
N PRO A 163 26.96 5.34 -21.18
CA PRO A 163 27.64 4.78 -20.03
C PRO A 163 27.77 3.25 -20.11
N PRO A 164 28.67 2.61 -19.34
CA PRO A 164 28.73 1.16 -19.25
C PRO A 164 27.37 0.54 -18.93
N LEU A 165 27.05 -0.58 -19.60
CA LEU A 165 25.86 -1.37 -19.31
C LEU A 165 26.04 -2.08 -17.97
N VAL A 166 25.46 -1.48 -16.93
CA VAL A 166 25.48 -1.96 -15.55
C VAL A 166 24.05 -2.09 -15.02
N GLY A 167 23.90 -2.85 -13.94
CA GLY A 167 22.64 -2.91 -13.21
C GLY A 167 22.36 -1.64 -12.41
N ALA A 168 21.11 -1.54 -11.97
CA ALA A 168 20.68 -0.54 -11.01
C ALA A 168 21.15 -0.90 -9.59
N ASP A 169 21.39 0.10 -8.77
CA ASP A 169 21.63 -0.02 -7.32
C ASP A 169 20.65 0.79 -6.48
N SER A 170 19.68 1.46 -7.11
CA SER A 170 18.53 2.03 -6.42
C SER A 170 17.35 2.29 -7.34
N LEU A 171 16.14 2.21 -6.80
CA LEU A 171 14.87 2.66 -7.37
C LEU A 171 14.39 3.88 -6.60
N TRP A 172 13.88 4.89 -7.29
CA TRP A 172 13.33 6.10 -6.69
C TRP A 172 11.99 6.50 -7.33
N VAL A 173 11.01 6.83 -6.50
CA VAL A 173 9.81 7.59 -6.90
C VAL A 173 10.11 9.06 -6.66
N GLN A 174 10.14 9.84 -7.73
CA GLN A 174 10.59 11.22 -7.72
C GLN A 174 9.42 12.20 -7.58
N ASP A 175 9.73 13.40 -7.10
CA ASP A 175 8.75 14.46 -6.88
C ASP A 175 8.21 15.08 -8.18
N ASP A 176 8.85 14.77 -9.31
CA ASP A 176 8.37 15.10 -10.66
C ASP A 176 7.43 14.02 -11.24
N GLY A 177 7.20 12.93 -10.52
CA GLY A 177 6.35 11.83 -10.97
C GLY A 177 7.04 10.85 -11.91
N ASN A 178 8.36 10.86 -12.02
CA ASN A 178 9.11 9.75 -12.60
C ASN A 178 9.41 8.65 -11.58
N VAL A 179 9.50 7.42 -12.06
CA VAL A 179 10.09 6.30 -11.34
C VAL A 179 11.39 5.95 -12.05
N VAL A 180 12.51 5.98 -11.34
CA VAL A 180 13.84 5.90 -11.94
C VAL A 180 14.69 4.86 -11.25
N LEU A 181 15.36 4.03 -12.03
CA LEU A 181 16.46 3.20 -11.57
C LEU A 181 17.78 3.93 -11.82
N TYR A 182 18.61 4.03 -10.79
CA TYR A 182 19.95 4.61 -10.87
C TYR A 182 21.03 3.55 -10.71
N SER A 183 22.18 3.83 -11.32
CA SER A 183 23.45 3.25 -10.91
C SER A 183 24.31 4.38 -10.32
N THR A 184 24.74 4.23 -9.07
CA THR A 184 25.47 5.24 -8.30
C THR A 184 26.95 4.90 -8.11
N THR A 185 27.32 3.63 -8.28
CA THR A 185 28.65 3.09 -7.94
C THR A 185 29.64 3.07 -9.10
N THR A 186 29.42 3.89 -10.14
CA THR A 186 30.24 3.87 -11.36
C THR A 186 31.31 4.96 -11.37
N SER A 187 32.36 4.77 -12.16
CA SER A 187 33.40 5.79 -12.39
C SER A 187 32.89 7.07 -13.07
N ARG A 188 31.69 7.04 -13.66
CA ARG A 188 31.04 8.22 -14.26
C ARG A 188 30.12 8.96 -13.28
N GLY A 189 30.02 8.51 -12.02
CA GLY A 189 29.05 9.03 -11.05
C GLY A 189 27.66 8.43 -11.22
N THR A 190 26.65 9.10 -10.70
CA THR A 190 25.25 8.65 -10.74
C THR A 190 24.60 8.91 -12.09
N TYR A 191 23.99 7.90 -12.70
CA TYR A 191 23.19 8.06 -13.91
C TYR A 191 21.97 7.12 -13.94
N PRO A 192 20.86 7.53 -14.61
CA PRO A 192 19.70 6.67 -14.75
C PRO A 192 20.00 5.52 -15.72
N VAL A 193 19.61 4.31 -15.33
CA VAL A 193 19.69 3.10 -16.15
C VAL A 193 18.32 2.65 -16.66
N TRP A 194 17.25 3.18 -16.07
CA TRP A 194 15.87 3.03 -16.53
C TRP A 194 14.98 4.13 -15.96
N ALA A 195 13.93 4.52 -16.67
CA ALA A 195 12.87 5.39 -16.14
C ALA A 195 11.50 5.04 -16.73
N SER A 196 10.44 5.34 -15.98
CA SER A 196 9.04 5.24 -16.42
C SER A 196 8.71 6.19 -17.57
N ASN A 197 9.54 7.22 -17.81
CA ASN A 197 9.37 8.22 -18.86
C ASN A 197 8.00 8.94 -18.80
N THR A 198 7.50 9.21 -17.60
CA THR A 198 6.22 9.91 -17.38
C THR A 198 6.30 11.41 -17.63
N GLY A 199 7.52 11.95 -17.79
CA GLY A 199 7.78 13.25 -18.41
C GLY A 199 7.67 14.46 -17.48
N GLY A 200 7.62 14.26 -16.16
CA GLY A 200 7.36 15.35 -15.22
C GLY A 200 5.88 15.73 -15.22
N ARG A 201 5.10 15.30 -14.23
CA ARG A 201 3.62 15.50 -14.18
C ARG A 201 3.16 16.42 -13.07
#